data_AF-A0A352L819-F1
#
_entry.id   AF-A0A352L819-F1
#
_cell.length_a   1.000
_cell.length_b   1.000
_cell.length_c   1.000
_cell.angle_alpha   90.00
_cell.angle_beta   90.00
_cell.angle_gamma   90.00
#
_symmetry.space_group_name_H-M   'P 1'
#
loop_
_entity.id
_entity.type
_entity.pdbx_description
1 polymer ?
#
loop_
_entity_poly.entity_id
_entity_poly.type
_entity_poly.pdbx_seq_one_letter_code
_entity_poly.pdbx_strand_id
1 'polypeptide(L)' 'NQDWDRLEPNGNRLGEACMDFHFGMLEITWGATPSVQLRIHDMTGRSRVRRTVRLSELKFPQD' A
#
# COMPACT_ATOMS: atom_id res chain seq x y z
N ASN A 1 -21.78 -6.24 -7.07
CA ASN A 1 -21.30 -4.99 -7.68
C ASN A 1 -21.88 -3.85 -6.88
N GLN A 2 -21.18 -3.37 -5.87
CA GLN A 2 -21.59 -2.20 -5.09
C GLN A 2 -20.54 -1.14 -5.35
N ASP A 3 -20.95 -0.07 -6.02
CA ASP A 3 -20.13 1.12 -6.22
C ASP A 3 -19.78 1.70 -4.85
N TRP A 4 -18.49 1.89 -4.60
CA TRP A 4 -17.98 2.47 -3.36
C TRP A 4 -18.13 4.00 -3.42
N ASP A 5 -19.36 4.49 -3.28
CA ASP A 5 -19.67 5.94 -3.38
C ASP A 5 -18.95 6.79 -2.32
N ARG A 6 -18.40 6.16 -1.28
CA ARG A 6 -17.76 6.83 -0.15
C ARG A 6 -16.37 6.28 0.11
N LEU A 7 -15.38 7.13 -0.18
CA LEU A 7 -14.00 6.88 0.20
C LEU A 7 -13.80 7.23 1.68
N GLU A 8 -13.61 6.20 2.50
CA GLU A 8 -13.22 6.35 3.91
C GLU A 8 -11.98 7.26 4.03
N PRO A 9 -11.96 8.24 4.96
CA PRO A 9 -10.78 9.06 5.19
C PRO A 9 -9.64 8.18 5.69
N ASN A 10 -8.50 8.21 5.00
CA ASN A 10 -7.29 7.50 5.40
C ASN A 10 -6.13 8.49 5.42
N GLY A 11 -5.69 8.88 6.63
CA GLY A 11 -4.57 9.81 6.82
C GLY A 11 -3.23 9.27 6.31
N ASN A 12 -3.15 7.97 6.02
CA ASN A 12 -2.00 7.32 5.41
C ASN A 12 -2.17 7.12 3.89
N ARG A 13 -3.19 7.73 3.26
CA ARG A 13 -3.42 7.61 1.82
C ARG A 13 -2.28 8.28 1.05
N LEU A 14 -1.70 7.52 0.12
CA LEU A 14 -0.72 8.02 -0.83
C LEU A 14 -1.39 8.14 -2.20
N GLY A 15 -1.54 9.38 -2.69
CA GLY A 15 -2.14 9.66 -3.99
C GLY A 15 -3.67 9.70 -4.00
N GLU A 16 -4.23 9.72 -5.21
CA GLU A 16 -5.68 9.76 -5.41
C GLU A 16 -6.32 8.41 -5.12
N ALA A 17 -7.56 8.46 -4.66
CA ALA A 17 -8.35 7.26 -4.52
C ALA A 17 -8.72 6.70 -5.90
N CYS A 18 -8.43 5.43 -6.11
CA CYS A 18 -8.78 4.74 -7.33
C CYS A 18 -9.93 3.76 -7.05
N MET A 19 -10.97 3.82 -7.89
CA MET A 19 -12.13 2.91 -7.81
C MET A 19 -11.99 1.69 -8.73
N ASP A 20 -10.89 1.59 -9.48
CA ASP A 20 -10.61 0.43 -10.32
C ASP A 20 -10.24 -0.80 -9.47
N PHE A 21 -10.54 -1.99 -9.99
CA PHE A 21 -10.16 -3.24 -9.34
C PHE A 21 -8.64 -3.39 -9.31
N HIS A 22 -8.08 -3.36 -8.12
CA HIS A 22 -6.66 -3.53 -7.86
C HIS A 22 -6.44 -4.55 -6.75
N PHE A 23 -5.24 -5.11 -6.67
CA PHE A 23 -4.81 -5.91 -5.53
C PHE A 23 -3.49 -5.40 -4.96
N GLY A 24 -3.36 -5.51 -3.64
CA GLY A 24 -2.15 -5.17 -2.91
C GLY A 24 -1.19 -6.36 -2.81
N MET A 25 0.11 -6.10 -2.81
CA MET A 25 1.14 -7.08 -2.50
C MET A 25 2.18 -6.48 -1.57
N LEU A 26 2.53 -7.25 -0.54
CA LEU A 26 3.62 -6.96 0.38
C LEU A 26 4.76 -7.93 0.10
N GLU A 27 5.95 -7.40 -0.15
CA GLU A 27 7.17 -8.18 -0.27
C GLU A 27 8.13 -7.77 0.84
N ILE A 28 8.55 -8.74 1.65
CA ILE A 28 9.47 -8.48 2.76
C ILE A 28 10.86 -8.97 2.35
N THR A 29 11.82 -8.06 2.35
CA THR A 29 13.22 -8.38 2.18
C THR A 29 13.90 -8.43 3.54
N TRP A 30 14.37 -9.61 3.92
CA TRP A 30 15.17 -9.82 5.13
C TRP A 30 16.64 -9.54 4.87
N GLY A 31 17.37 -9.11 5.90
CA GLY A 31 18.80 -8.80 5.82
C GLY A 31 19.23 -7.89 6.99
N ALA A 32 20.44 -7.31 6.90
CA ALA A 32 20.94 -6.38 7.93
C ALA A 32 20.08 -5.12 8.06
N THR A 33 19.36 -4.74 7.00
CA THR A 33 18.40 -3.64 7.00
C THR A 33 17.11 -4.11 6.35
N PRO A 34 16.21 -4.77 7.11
CA PRO A 34 15.01 -5.35 6.54
C PRO A 34 14.05 -4.25 6.06
N SER A 35 13.31 -4.55 5.00
CA SER A 35 12.37 -3.61 4.40
C SER A 35 11.11 -4.32 3.91
N VAL A 36 10.03 -3.56 3.82
CA VAL A 36 8.79 -4.00 3.17
C VAL A 36 8.53 -3.13 1.96
N GLN A 37 8.26 -3.78 0.83
CA GLN A 37 7.79 -3.13 -0.38
C GLN A 37 6.28 -3.33 -0.50
N LEU A 38 5.55 -2.21 -0.51
CA LEU A 38 4.12 -2.15 -0.76
C LEU A 38 3.89 -1.88 -2.25
N ARG A 39 3.14 -2.77 -2.90
CA ARG A 39 2.73 -2.63 -4.30
C ARG A 39 1.22 -2.68 -4.43
N ILE A 40 0.69 -1.89 -5.37
CA ILE A 40 -0.67 -2.06 -5.89
C ILE A 40 -0.54 -2.41 -7.37
N HIS A 41 -1.17 -3.50 -7.77
CA HIS A 41 -1.23 -3.95 -9.16
C HIS A 41 -2.63 -3.75 -9.72
N ASP A 42 -2.69 -3.39 -11.00
CA ASP A 42 -3.93 -3.42 -11.75
C ASP A 42 -4.23 -4.81 -12.33
N MET A 43 -5.43 -4.97 -12.90
CA MET A 43 -5.87 -6.24 -13.49
C MET A 43 -5.02 -6.70 -14.69
N THR A 44 -4.17 -5.83 -15.25
CA THR A 44 -3.19 -6.20 -16.29
C THR A 44 -1.86 -6.69 -15.70
N GLY A 45 -1.72 -6.64 -14.37
CA GLY A 45 -0.50 -6.97 -13.63
C GLY A 45 0.48 -5.80 -13.49
N ARG A 46 0.17 -4.63 -14.04
CA ARG A 46 1.05 -3.45 -13.96
C ARG A 46 1.03 -2.88 -12.55
N SER A 47 2.22 -2.65 -11.98
CA SER A 47 2.34 -1.95 -10.69
C SER A 47 2.04 -0.47 -10.86
N ARG A 48 1.04 0.04 -10.12
CA ARG A 48 0.58 1.43 -10.11
C ARG A 48 1.16 2.22 -8.95
N VAL A 49 1.30 1.57 -7.79
CA VAL A 49 1.92 2.14 -6.60
C VAL A 49 3.07 1.25 -6.17
N ARG A 50 4.20 1.85 -5.84
CA ARG A 50 5.36 1.17 -5.25
C ARG A 50 5.96 2.06 -4.16
N ARG A 51 6.01 1.56 -2.93
CA ARG A 51 6.69 2.21 -1.82
C ARG A 51 7.51 1.19 -1.06
N THR A 52 8.77 1.52 -0.78
CA THR A 52 9.60 0.73 0.12
C THR A 52 9.83 1.52 1.40
N VAL A 53 9.68 0.87 2.55
CA VAL A 53 10.03 1.42 3.86
C VAL A 53 10.91 0.42 4.60
N ARG A 54 11.91 0.90 5.34
CA ARG A 54 12.68 0.04 6.25
C ARG A 54 11.80 -0.31 7.45
N LEU A 55 11.95 -1.51 7.99
CA LEU A 55 11.15 -1.91 9.16
C LEU A 55 11.43 -1.01 10.38
N SER A 56 12.62 -0.41 10.48
CA SER A 56 12.97 0.52 11.54
C SER A 56 12.19 1.85 11.50
N GLU A 57 11.60 2.19 10.35
CA GLU A 57 10.75 3.37 10.15
C GLU A 57 9.30 3.11 10.57
N LEU A 58 8.89 1.85 10.74
CA LEU A 58 7.55 1.48 11.19
C LEU A 58 7.41 1.72 12.69
N LYS A 59 6.37 2.44 13.09
CA LYS A 59 6.03 2.75 14.49
C LYS A 59 4.55 2.45 14.71
N PHE A 60 4.24 1.90 15.88
CA PHE A 60 2.86 1.91 16.37
C PHE A 60 2.53 3.33 16.83
N PRO A 61 1.28 3.80 16.66
CA PRO A 61 0.80 4.98 17.36
C PRO A 61 1.07 4.82 18.86
N GLN A 62 1.63 5.84 19.51
CA GLN A 62 1.70 5.88 20.96
C GLN A 62 0.35 6.43 21.46
N ASP A 63 -0.30 5.68 22.36
CA ASP A 63 -1.52 6.10 23.07
C ASP A 63 -1.21 7.18 24.13
#